data_AF-A0A9E4PJ93-F1
#
_entry.id   AF-A0A9E4PJ93-F1
#
_cell.length_a   1.000
_cell.length_b   1.000
_cell.length_c   1.000
_cell.angle_alpha   90.00
_cell.angle_beta   90.00
_cell.angle_gamma   90.00
#
_symmetry.space_group_name_H-M   'P 1'
#
loop_
_entity.id
_entity.type
_entity.pdbx_description
1 polymer ?
#
loop_
_entity_poly.entity_id
_entity_poly.type
_entity_poly.pdbx_seq_one_letter_code
_entity_poly.pdbx_strand_id
1 'polypeptide(L)'
;MLESYPSVTVRQQVEPLQIFTGIEAKNRYRIIDPDGTDILFAYEDSRFMARQFLGNHRPLSIKVVDPQGAVQLTASRRFFWFLSHLELTDAA
;
A
#
# COMPACT_ATOMS: atom_id res chain seq x y z
N MET A 1 10.19 -0.03 15.36
CA MET A 1 10.75 0.81 14.28
C MET A 1 9.97 2.11 14.12
N LEU A 2 8.66 2.09 13.83
CA LEU A 2 7.88 3.34 13.69
C LEU A 2 7.70 4.11 15.02
N GLU A 3 7.78 3.41 16.16
CA GLU A 3 7.66 4.00 17.50
C GLU A 3 8.76 5.02 17.84
N SER A 4 9.88 5.02 17.12
CA SER A 4 10.96 6.00 17.33
C SER A 4 10.66 7.37 16.71
N TYR A 5 9.58 7.50 15.94
CA TYR A 5 9.20 8.74 15.27
C TYR A 5 7.95 9.34 15.93
N PRO A 6 7.93 10.65 16.22
CA PRO A 6 6.78 11.30 16.86
C PRO A 6 5.54 11.35 15.96
N SER A 7 5.74 11.35 14.65
CA SER A 7 4.71 11.23 13.64
C SER A 7 5.31 10.75 12.32
N VAL A 8 4.46 10.27 11.42
CA VAL A 8 4.85 9.89 10.06
C VAL A 8 3.81 10.37 9.06
N THR A 9 4.25 10.71 7.85
CA THR A 9 3.38 11.07 6.73
C THR A 9 3.34 9.94 5.72
N VAL A 10 2.14 9.48 5.36
CA VAL A 10 1.95 8.47 4.30
C VAL A 10 1.49 9.17 3.02
N ARG A 11 2.34 9.17 1.98
CA ARG A 11 2.04 9.83 0.68
C ARG A 11 1.88 8.81 -0.44
N GLN A 12 0.68 8.76 -1.02
CA GLN A 12 0.43 7.96 -2.21
C GLN A 12 1.19 8.52 -3.42
N GLN A 13 1.82 7.62 -4.19
CA GLN A 13 2.50 7.93 -5.44
C GLN A 13 1.54 7.62 -6.60
N VAL A 14 0.64 8.56 -6.88
CA VAL A 14 -0.32 8.43 -8.00
C VAL A 14 0.40 8.70 -9.32
N GLU A 15 0.24 7.80 -10.29
CA GLU A 15 0.84 7.98 -11.61
C GLU A 15 0.03 8.98 -12.44
N PRO A 16 0.65 10.01 -13.06
CA PRO A 16 -0.07 10.97 -13.90
C PRO A 16 -0.88 10.31 -15.04
N LEU A 17 -0.39 9.19 -15.58
CA LEU A 17 -1.08 8.44 -16.61
C LEU A 17 -2.40 7.82 -16.12
N GLN A 18 -2.48 7.40 -14.86
CA GLN A 18 -3.72 6.91 -14.25
C GLN A 18 -4.76 8.03 -14.21
N ILE A 19 -4.36 9.26 -13.86
CA ILE A 19 -5.27 10.42 -13.85
C ILE A 19 -5.80 10.70 -15.26
N PHE A 20 -4.94 10.56 -16.27
CA PHE A 20 -5.31 10.82 -17.66
C PHE A 20 -6.17 9.72 -18.29
N THR A 21 -5.91 8.45 -17.98
CA THR A 21 -6.54 7.29 -18.65
C THR A 21 -7.67 6.65 -17.84
N GLY A 22 -7.74 6.90 -16.53
CA GLY A 22 -8.62 6.20 -15.60
C GLY A 22 -8.19 4.77 -15.27
N ILE A 23 -7.09 4.27 -15.86
CA ILE A 23 -6.60 2.91 -15.62
C ILE A 23 -5.97 2.82 -14.23
N GLU A 24 -6.48 1.91 -13.39
CA GLU A 24 -5.96 1.73 -12.04
C GLU A 24 -4.57 1.07 -12.02
N ALA A 25 -3.55 1.87 -11.67
CA ALA A 25 -2.20 1.39 -11.35
C ALA A 25 -2.18 0.70 -9.98
N LYS A 26 -1.08 -0.01 -9.67
CA LYS A 26 -0.86 -0.53 -8.32
C LYS A 26 -0.66 0.64 -7.37
N ASN A 27 -1.37 0.66 -6.25
CA ASN A 27 -1.13 1.67 -5.22
C ASN A 27 0.30 1.57 -4.68
N ARG A 28 0.96 2.71 -4.54
CA ARG A 28 2.31 2.85 -3.97
C ARG A 28 2.32 4.00 -2.98
N TYR A 29 3.06 3.86 -1.90
CA TYR A 29 3.14 4.85 -0.83
C TYR A 29 4.57 5.02 -0.35
N ARG A 30 4.90 6.25 0.02
CA ARG A 30 6.11 6.61 0.78
C ARG A 30 5.68 6.92 2.20
N ILE A 31 6.40 6.40 3.18
CA ILE A 31 6.21 6.69 4.60
C ILE A 31 7.40 7.55 5.01
N ILE A 32 7.11 8.79 5.39
CA ILE A 32 8.07 9.88 5.52
C ILE A 32 8.08 10.33 6.98
N ASP A 33 9.27 10.49 7.54
CA ASP A 33 9.43 11.07 8.87
C ASP A 33 9.18 12.60 8.88
N PRO A 34 9.17 13.24 10.07
CA PRO A 34 8.96 14.69 10.17
C PRO A 34 10.05 15.53 9.50
N ASP A 35 11.26 14.99 9.35
CA ASP A 35 12.40 15.66 8.71
C ASP A 35 12.35 15.54 7.17
N GLY A 36 11.36 14.81 6.64
CA GLY A 36 11.16 14.63 5.19
C GLY A 36 11.90 13.44 4.60
N THR A 37 12.48 12.57 5.43
CA THR A 37 13.20 11.37 4.99
C THR A 37 12.23 10.21 4.78
N ASP A 38 12.35 9.50 3.66
CA ASP A 38 11.62 8.25 3.47
C ASP A 38 12.20 7.17 4.38
N ILE A 39 11.38 6.67 5.29
CA ILE A 39 11.78 5.63 6.24
C ILE A 39 11.27 4.24 5.85
N LEU A 40 10.15 4.18 5.12
CA LEU A 40 9.56 2.94 4.60
C LEU A 40 8.84 3.22 3.27
N PHE A 41 8.62 2.17 2.51
CA PHE A 41 7.80 2.18 1.29
C PHE A 41 6.70 1.15 1.41
N ALA A 42 5.56 1.38 0.74
CA ALA A 42 4.51 0.37 0.63
C ALA A 42 4.00 0.24 -0.80
N TYR A 43 3.69 -0.98 -1.22
CA TYR A 43 3.15 -1.22 -2.55
C TYR A 43 2.07 -2.30 -2.53
N GLU A 44 1.06 -2.09 -3.37
CA GLU A 44 -0.01 -3.03 -3.64
C GLU A 44 0.48 -4.17 -4.55
N ASP A 45 0.19 -5.39 -4.14
CA ASP A 45 0.26 -6.59 -4.93
C ASP A 45 -1.16 -7.10 -5.20
N SER A 46 -1.65 -6.82 -6.41
CA SER A 46 -2.97 -7.24 -6.87
C SER A 46 -2.97 -7.55 -8.36
N ARG A 47 -4.00 -8.26 -8.81
CA ARG A 47 -4.21 -8.60 -10.23
C ARG A 47 -4.80 -7.41 -10.99
N PHE A 48 -4.35 -7.19 -12.22
CA PHE A 48 -4.81 -6.07 -13.07
C PHE A 48 -6.33 -6.06 -13.25
N MET A 49 -6.92 -7.19 -13.62
CA MET A 49 -8.38 -7.29 -13.84
C MET A 49 -9.18 -7.03 -12.55
N ALA A 50 -8.66 -7.46 -11.40
CA ALA A 50 -9.32 -7.19 -10.12
C ALA A 50 -9.34 -5.68 -9.82
N ARG A 51 -8.28 -4.93 -10.17
CA ARG A 51 -8.27 -3.47 -10.04
C ARG A 51 -9.33 -2.81 -10.94
N GLN A 52 -9.37 -3.17 -12.22
CA GLN A 52 -10.23 -2.47 -13.17
C GLN A 52 -11.72 -2.76 -12.97
N PHE A 53 -12.10 -3.95 -12.50
CA PHE A 53 -13.50 -4.37 -12.47
C PHE A 53 -14.11 -4.49 -11.08
N LEU A 54 -13.31 -4.65 -10.01
CA LEU A 54 -13.82 -4.83 -8.65
C LEU A 54 -13.64 -3.58 -7.77
N GLY A 55 -12.90 -2.58 -8.23
CA GLY A 55 -12.67 -1.32 -7.51
C GLY A 55 -12.28 -1.57 -6.04
N ASN A 56 -13.08 -1.05 -5.11
CA ASN A 56 -12.84 -1.18 -3.67
C ASN A 56 -13.08 -2.60 -3.10
N HIS A 57 -13.82 -3.46 -3.80
CA HIS A 57 -14.09 -4.84 -3.38
C HIS A 57 -12.94 -5.80 -3.73
N ARG A 58 -11.96 -5.35 -4.52
CA ARG A 58 -10.85 -6.21 -4.95
C ARG A 58 -10.10 -6.83 -3.77
N PRO A 59 -9.68 -8.09 -3.89
CA PRO A 59 -8.58 -8.60 -3.07
C PRO A 59 -7.36 -7.70 -3.21
N LEU A 60 -6.76 -7.37 -2.08
CA LEU A 60 -5.65 -6.44 -1.97
C LEU A 60 -4.60 -7.04 -1.03
N SER A 61 -3.33 -7.01 -1.43
CA SER A 61 -2.20 -7.22 -0.54
C SER A 61 -1.32 -5.98 -0.60
N ILE A 62 -0.93 -5.41 0.53
CA ILE A 62 0.03 -4.31 0.62
C ILE A 62 1.24 -4.83 1.37
N LYS A 63 2.43 -4.69 0.78
CA LYS A 63 3.69 -4.98 1.44
C LYS A 63 4.34 -3.67 1.84
N VAL A 64 4.68 -3.54 3.12
CA VAL A 64 5.50 -2.47 3.66
C VAL A 64 6.93 -2.97 3.72
N VAL A 65 7.86 -2.23 3.14
CA VAL A 65 9.27 -2.57 3.03
C VAL A 65 10.14 -1.45 3.56
N ASP A 66 11.31 -1.82 4.06
CA ASP A 66 12.37 -0.86 4.38
C ASP A 66 13.07 -0.31 3.12
N PRO A 67 13.97 0.67 3.25
CA PRO A 67 14.71 1.22 2.12
C PRO A 67 15.62 0.20 1.41
N GLN A 68 15.93 -0.92 2.04
CA GLN A 68 16.69 -2.04 1.48
C GLN A 68 15.78 -3.03 0.74
N GLY A 69 14.45 -2.85 0.81
CA GLY A 69 13.45 -3.68 0.18
C GLY A 69 13.01 -4.90 0.99
N ALA A 70 13.49 -5.05 2.22
CA ALA A 70 13.03 -6.15 3.09
C ALA A 70 11.61 -5.87 3.57
N VAL A 71 10.75 -6.88 3.48
CA VAL A 71 9.36 -6.78 3.96
C VAL A 71 9.40 -6.69 5.48
N GLN A 72 8.67 -5.72 6.03
CA GLN A 72 8.51 -5.50 7.46
C GLN A 72 7.09 -5.89 7.91
N LEU A 73 6.09 -5.65 7.05
CA LEU A 73 4.69 -5.93 7.32
C LEU A 73 3.96 -6.24 6.02
N THR A 74 3.03 -7.18 6.05
CA THR A 74 2.05 -7.41 4.98
C THR A 74 0.65 -7.19 5.51
N ALA A 75 -0.13 -6.37 4.81
CA ALA A 75 -1.55 -6.17 5.06
C ALA A 75 -2.36 -6.79 3.92
N SER A 76 -3.19 -7.78 4.20
CA SER A 76 -4.00 -8.48 3.18
C SER A 76 -5.48 -8.39 3.48
N ARG A 77 -6.26 -8.09 2.44
CA ARG A 77 -7.72 -8.05 2.48
C ARG A 77 -8.27 -8.93 1.38
N ARG A 78 -9.11 -9.89 1.75
CA ARG A 78 -9.82 -10.74 0.78
C ARG A 78 -10.94 -9.95 0.09
N PHE A 79 -11.45 -10.50 -1.01
CA PHE A 79 -12.67 -9.97 -1.62
C PHE A 79 -13.82 -9.96 -0.60
N PHE A 80 -14.66 -8.93 -0.67
CA PHE A 80 -15.83 -8.80 0.20
C PHE A 80 -16.98 -8.14 -0.54
N TRP A 81 -18.22 -8.46 -0.15
CA TRP A 81 -19.42 -7.80 -0.68
C TRP A 81 -19.87 -6.61 0.17
N PHE A 82 -19.79 -6.74 1.50
CA PHE A 82 -20.31 -5.74 2.44
C PHE A 82 -19.28 -5.38 3.52
N LEU A 83 -18.77 -6.40 4.22
CA LEU A 83 -17.81 -6.23 5.33
C LEU A 83 -16.42 -6.72 4.92
N SER A 84 -15.45 -5.81 4.93
CA SER A 84 -14.05 -6.15 4.70
C SER A 84 -13.33 -6.49 6.00
N HIS A 85 -12.40 -7.44 5.94
CA HIS A 85 -11.45 -7.73 7.01
C HIS A 85 -10.03 -7.57 6.47
N LEU A 86 -9.21 -6.78 7.16
CA LEU A 86 -7.79 -6.60 6.86
C LEU A 86 -6.98 -7.40 7.87
N GLU A 87 -6.15 -8.31 7.37
CA GLU A 87 -5.24 -9.13 8.15
C GLU A 87 -3.85 -8.52 8.05
N LEU A 88 -3.17 -8.43 9.20
CA LEU A 88 -1.79 -7.97 9.29
C LEU A 88 -0.90 -9.17 9.60
N THR A 89 0.20 -9.28 8.89
CA THR A 89 1.22 -10.32 9.11
C THR A 89 2.58 -9.65 9.16
N ASP A 90 3.27 -9.78 10.28
CA ASP A 90 4.64 -9.30 10.42
C ASP A 90 5.59 -10.11 9.51
N ALA A 91 6.73 -9.51 9.17
CA ALA A 91 7.78 -10.26 8.52
C ALA A 91 8.25 -11.43 9.41
N ALA A 92 8.40 -12.60 8.79
CA ALA A 92 8.91 -13.80 9.44
C ALA A 92 10.41 -13.70 9.72
#